data_AF-A0A7X3Y8X4-F1
#
_entry.id   AF-A0A7X3Y8X4-F1
#
_cell.length_a   1.000
_cell.length_b   1.000
_cell.length_c   1.000
_cell.angle_alpha   90.00
_cell.angle_beta   90.00
_cell.angle_gamma   90.00
#
_symmetry.space_group_name_H-M   'P 1'
#
loop_
_entity.id
_entity.type
_entity.pdbx_description
1 polymer ?
#
loop_
_entity_poly.entity_id
_entity_poly.type
_entity_poly.pdbx_seq_one_letter_code
_entity_poly.pdbx_strand_id
1 'polypeptide(L)'
;MADGSKIEWTDATWSPITGCSVLSPGCKFCYAMKLAGGRMKHHWSREGLTEDSKAGPVWNGEVRFNEAWLDQPLRWKRSRSIFVCAHSDLFHSNVPQSWIERVYAVMAAAPQHRFQVLTKRPLRAQGFYDYGYLVQSYIAEWAGKMCEDGDRVRDAVLTAPWPLDNIWIGVSVEDRKRLDRIDQLREIPAAVRFLSLEPLLEDLGEIDLAGISWVIVGGESGPNARPMHPDWARSIRDQCQDAGVAFHFKQWGEWLPGEIDKTECGPPFWKMPESLWQDGKRGMRFDRVDRPSVKVVGWSPDGQPIPADTDQEQKAFRDQHGAPKCVSVRVGKKSAGRMLDGRVWDGMPA
;
A
#
# COMPACT_ATOMS: atom_id res chain seq x y z
N MET A 1 1.19 15.32 8.79
CA MET A 1 2.41 14.48 8.93
C MET A 1 2.52 14.18 10.39
N ALA A 2 2.95 12.96 10.74
CA ALA A 2 2.90 12.51 12.11
C ALA A 2 4.16 11.71 12.43
N ASP A 3 4.86 12.14 13.48
CA ASP A 3 5.73 11.30 14.29
C ASP A 3 4.78 10.44 15.16
N GLY A 4 4.77 9.12 14.98
CA GLY A 4 3.71 8.23 15.51
C GLY A 4 2.62 7.93 14.49
N SER A 5 3.00 7.31 13.38
CA SER A 5 2.08 6.84 12.35
C SER A 5 1.09 5.80 12.88
N LYS A 6 -0.13 5.79 12.33
CA LYS A 6 -1.11 4.70 12.51
C LYS A 6 -1.04 3.65 11.39
N ILE A 7 0.02 3.71 10.59
CA ILE A 7 0.33 2.73 9.56
C ILE A 7 1.35 1.79 10.20
N GLU A 8 0.96 0.54 10.31
CA GLU A 8 1.54 -0.42 11.25
C GLU A 8 2.97 -0.85 10.92
N TRP A 9 3.39 -0.64 9.68
CA TRP A 9 4.70 -1.03 9.17
C TRP A 9 5.70 0.14 9.08
N THR A 10 5.35 1.31 9.62
CA THR A 10 6.19 2.52 9.61
C THR A 10 6.02 3.33 10.90
N ASP A 11 7.08 3.98 11.36
CA ASP A 11 7.06 4.79 12.58
C ASP A 11 6.52 6.21 12.32
N ALA A 12 6.83 6.77 11.15
CA ALA A 12 6.45 8.13 10.76
C ALA A 12 6.01 8.24 9.30
N THR A 13 5.27 9.31 8.99
CA THR A 13 4.93 9.66 7.61
C THR A 13 5.51 11.02 7.25
N TRP A 14 6.09 11.11 6.06
CA TRP A 14 6.67 12.34 5.55
C TRP A 14 6.08 12.65 4.17
N SER A 15 5.50 13.85 3.99
CA SER A 15 4.79 14.21 2.75
C SER A 15 5.25 15.57 2.22
N PRO A 16 6.49 15.66 1.71
CA PRO A 16 7.00 16.88 1.07
C PRO A 16 6.24 17.18 -0.22
N ILE A 17 5.62 16.18 -0.86
CA ILE A 17 4.74 16.36 -2.01
C ILE A 17 3.33 15.92 -1.65
N THR A 18 2.34 16.66 -2.14
CA THR A 18 0.91 16.32 -2.05
C THR A 18 0.18 16.55 -3.35
N GLY A 19 -0.92 15.82 -3.55
CA GLY A 19 -1.61 15.79 -4.84
C GLY A 19 -1.18 14.57 -5.64
N CYS A 20 -2.04 14.12 -6.56
CA CYS A 20 -1.80 12.91 -7.35
C CYS A 20 -2.79 12.89 -8.54
N SER A 21 -2.97 11.73 -9.16
CA SER A 21 -4.01 11.40 -10.13
C SER A 21 -4.53 9.98 -9.89
N VAL A 22 -5.73 9.69 -10.37
CA VAL A 22 -6.26 8.32 -10.38
C VAL A 22 -5.55 7.52 -11.47
N LEU A 23 -4.92 6.39 -11.10
CA LEU A 23 -4.15 5.56 -12.03
C LEU A 23 -4.69 4.13 -12.16
N SER A 24 -5.31 3.60 -11.12
CA SER A 24 -5.78 2.21 -11.04
C SER A 24 -7.08 2.10 -10.23
N PRO A 25 -7.78 0.96 -10.29
CA PRO A 25 -8.96 0.72 -9.46
C PRO A 25 -8.71 0.87 -7.95
N GLY A 26 -7.47 0.66 -7.47
CA GLY A 26 -7.09 0.90 -6.07
C GLY A 26 -7.19 2.36 -5.64
N CYS A 27 -7.13 3.31 -6.57
CA CYS A 27 -7.24 4.74 -6.26
C CYS A 27 -8.69 5.21 -6.00
N LYS A 28 -9.71 4.40 -6.32
CA LYS A 28 -11.12 4.78 -6.28
C LYS A 28 -11.57 5.35 -4.92
N PHE A 29 -11.07 4.78 -3.83
CA PHE A 29 -11.40 5.22 -2.47
C PHE A 29 -10.17 5.68 -1.68
N CYS A 30 -9.21 6.30 -2.38
CA CYS A 30 -7.97 6.79 -1.80
C CYS A 30 -8.20 7.71 -0.59
N TYR A 31 -7.63 7.35 0.56
CA TYR A 31 -7.80 8.12 1.79
C TYR A 31 -7.19 9.53 1.68
N ALA A 32 -6.06 9.68 0.98
CA ALA A 32 -5.40 10.97 0.80
C ALA A 32 -6.24 11.91 -0.07
N MET A 33 -6.92 11.36 -1.07
CA MET A 33 -7.87 12.09 -1.94
C MET A 33 -9.06 12.61 -1.14
N LYS A 34 -9.68 11.73 -0.34
CA LYS A 34 -10.78 12.09 0.55
C LYS A 34 -10.35 13.11 1.61
N LEU A 35 -9.13 12.97 2.11
CA LEU A 35 -8.55 13.89 3.08
C LEU A 35 -8.37 15.29 2.49
N ALA A 36 -7.77 15.38 1.30
CA ALA A 36 -7.48 16.61 0.60
C ALA A 36 -8.76 17.35 0.18
N GLY A 37 -9.71 16.67 -0.48
CA GLY A 37 -10.97 17.30 -0.90
C GLY A 37 -12.06 17.36 0.17
N GLY A 38 -11.79 16.83 1.36
CA GLY A 38 -12.68 16.89 2.52
C GLY A 38 -12.15 17.85 3.58
N ARG A 39 -11.76 17.29 4.74
CA ARG A 39 -11.36 18.09 5.91
C ARG A 39 -10.16 19.02 5.70
N MET A 40 -9.33 18.79 4.68
CA MET A 40 -8.17 19.64 4.36
C MET A 40 -8.36 20.48 3.09
N LYS A 41 -9.59 20.62 2.57
CA LYS A 41 -9.87 21.31 1.28
C LYS A 41 -9.37 22.74 1.22
N HIS A 42 -9.36 23.45 2.36
CA HIS A 42 -8.89 24.84 2.46
C HIS A 42 -7.50 24.96 3.10
N HIS A 43 -6.84 23.83 3.39
CA HIS A 43 -5.47 23.89 3.90
C HIS A 43 -4.53 24.23 2.75
N TRP A 44 -3.66 25.22 2.92
CA TRP A 44 -2.76 25.75 1.87
C TRP A 44 -1.97 24.67 1.11
N SER A 45 -1.63 23.57 1.77
CA SER A 45 -0.92 22.45 1.16
C SER A 45 -1.80 21.41 0.44
N ARG A 46 -3.11 21.58 0.39
CA ARG A 46 -4.05 20.66 -0.30
C ARG A 46 -5.15 21.36 -1.10
N GLU A 47 -5.38 22.65 -0.86
CA GLU A 47 -6.33 23.45 -1.62
C GLU A 47 -6.05 23.40 -3.12
N GLY A 48 -7.09 23.20 -3.93
CA GLY A 48 -6.97 23.12 -5.40
C GLY A 48 -6.33 21.84 -5.95
N LEU A 49 -6.06 20.82 -5.13
CA LEU A 49 -5.51 19.53 -5.62
C LEU A 49 -6.59 18.50 -5.98
N THR A 50 -7.87 18.80 -5.70
CA THR A 50 -8.98 17.89 -5.98
C THR A 50 -10.15 18.64 -6.59
N GLU A 51 -10.92 17.94 -7.42
CA GLU A 51 -12.20 18.37 -7.95
C GLU A 51 -13.34 17.60 -7.30
N ASP A 52 -14.50 18.25 -7.16
CA ASP A 52 -15.70 17.59 -6.64
C ASP A 52 -16.34 16.72 -7.73
N SER A 53 -16.77 15.51 -7.37
CA SER A 53 -17.54 14.63 -8.25
C SER A 53 -18.75 14.04 -7.52
N LYS A 54 -19.66 13.38 -8.26
CA LYS A 54 -20.79 12.65 -7.67
C LYS A 54 -20.37 11.58 -6.66
N ALA A 55 -19.16 11.03 -6.81
CA ALA A 55 -18.63 9.99 -5.93
C ALA A 55 -17.75 10.54 -4.79
N GLY A 56 -17.68 11.86 -4.63
CA GLY A 56 -16.78 12.56 -3.71
C GLY A 56 -15.59 13.20 -4.42
N PRO A 57 -14.60 13.71 -3.67
CA PRO A 57 -13.47 14.40 -4.26
C PRO A 57 -12.58 13.45 -5.08
N VAL A 58 -12.07 13.94 -6.21
CA VAL A 58 -11.17 13.22 -7.11
C VAL A 58 -9.90 14.05 -7.29
N TRP A 59 -8.75 13.40 -7.30
CA TRP A 59 -7.48 14.06 -7.63
C TRP A 59 -7.51 14.63 -9.06
N ASN A 60 -7.11 15.89 -9.23
CA ASN A 60 -7.13 16.58 -10.54
C ASN A 60 -5.81 16.48 -11.33
N GLY A 61 -4.80 15.77 -10.81
CA GLY A 61 -3.47 15.65 -11.44
C GLY A 61 -2.47 16.70 -10.98
N GLU A 62 -2.92 17.76 -10.30
CA GLU A 62 -2.01 18.76 -9.74
C GLU A 62 -1.22 18.19 -8.57
N VAL A 63 0.03 18.64 -8.46
CA VAL A 63 0.93 18.31 -7.36
C VAL A 63 1.50 19.57 -6.77
N ARG A 64 1.79 19.52 -5.47
CA ARG A 64 2.34 20.64 -4.71
C ARG A 64 3.56 20.20 -3.92
N PHE A 65 4.63 20.96 -4.07
CA PHE A 65 5.82 20.84 -3.24
C PHE A 65 5.68 21.69 -1.99
N ASN A 66 5.77 21.04 -0.83
CA ASN A 66 5.67 21.64 0.48
C ASN A 66 7.08 21.78 1.04
N GLU A 67 7.83 22.75 0.52
CA GLU A 67 9.25 22.97 0.86
C GLU A 67 9.48 23.15 2.36
N ALA A 68 8.54 23.80 3.05
CA ALA A 68 8.54 23.96 4.51
C ALA A 68 8.57 22.64 5.31
N TRP A 69 8.33 21.51 4.64
CA TRP A 69 8.27 20.17 5.21
C TRP A 69 9.38 19.24 4.73
N LEU A 70 10.23 19.71 3.83
CA LEU A 70 11.27 18.92 3.19
C LEU A 70 12.28 18.41 4.23
N ASP A 71 12.80 19.27 5.09
CA ASP A 71 13.88 18.95 6.03
C ASP A 71 13.42 18.21 7.31
N GLN A 72 12.14 17.83 7.42
CA GLN A 72 11.61 17.19 8.63
C GLN A 72 12.40 15.97 9.11
N PRO A 73 12.78 15.01 8.23
CA PRO A 73 13.60 13.88 8.65
C PRO A 73 14.95 14.28 9.26
N LEU A 74 15.57 15.37 8.81
CA LEU A 74 16.85 15.84 9.36
C LEU A 74 16.73 16.28 10.84
N ARG A 75 15.53 16.65 11.27
CA ARG A 75 15.26 17.09 12.65
C ARG A 75 15.00 15.90 13.60
N TRP A 76 14.83 14.69 13.07
CA TRP A 76 14.52 13.49 13.84
C TRP A 76 15.78 12.76 14.28
N LYS A 77 16.11 12.85 15.57
CA LYS A 77 17.34 12.24 16.12
C LYS A 77 17.29 10.71 16.25
N ARG A 78 16.12 10.16 16.59
CA ARG A 78 15.95 8.70 16.75
C ARG A 78 15.70 8.03 15.41
N SER A 79 16.32 6.88 15.16
CA SER A 79 16.03 6.07 13.98
C SER A 79 14.54 5.78 13.84
N ARG A 80 14.05 5.76 12.60
CA ARG A 80 12.65 5.61 12.22
C ARG A 80 12.57 4.91 10.87
N SER A 81 11.52 4.12 10.69
CA SER A 81 10.98 3.74 9.39
C SER A 81 10.00 4.81 8.94
N ILE A 82 10.22 5.41 7.77
CA ILE A 82 9.50 6.60 7.28
C ILE A 82 8.82 6.28 5.96
N PHE A 83 7.49 6.31 5.94
CA PHE A 83 6.73 6.23 4.70
C PHE A 83 6.74 7.58 3.95
N VAL A 84 7.39 7.59 2.79
CA VAL A 84 7.61 8.78 1.95
C VAL A 84 6.41 9.05 1.06
N CYS A 85 6.03 10.32 0.96
CA CYS A 85 4.92 10.80 0.14
C CYS A 85 3.57 10.13 0.46
N ALA A 86 3.25 9.93 1.74
CA ALA A 86 1.98 9.31 2.15
C ALA A 86 0.69 9.96 1.56
N HIS A 87 0.73 11.20 1.07
CA HIS A 87 -0.41 11.87 0.41
C HIS A 87 -0.16 12.21 -1.07
N SER A 88 0.76 11.51 -1.72
CA SER A 88 1.12 11.67 -3.13
C SER A 88 1.73 10.37 -3.67
N ASP A 89 2.29 10.43 -4.86
CA ASP A 89 3.21 9.43 -5.41
C ASP A 89 4.48 10.19 -5.80
N LEU A 90 5.64 9.84 -5.22
CA LEU A 90 6.89 10.56 -5.46
C LEU A 90 7.26 10.58 -6.95
N PHE A 91 6.87 9.53 -7.68
CA PHE A 91 7.09 9.39 -9.12
C PHE A 91 5.84 9.73 -9.92
N HIS A 92 4.97 10.62 -9.43
CA HIS A 92 3.88 11.16 -10.24
C HIS A 92 4.43 11.91 -11.48
N SER A 93 3.72 11.86 -12.61
CA SER A 93 4.17 12.45 -13.89
C SER A 93 4.42 13.96 -13.79
N ASN A 94 3.61 14.65 -12.99
CA ASN A 94 3.70 16.10 -12.78
C ASN A 94 4.68 16.50 -11.67
N VAL A 95 5.34 15.55 -10.99
CA VAL A 95 6.41 15.87 -10.03
C VAL A 95 7.69 16.11 -10.80
N PRO A 96 8.26 17.33 -10.83
CA PRO A 96 9.53 17.61 -11.49
C PRO A 96 10.66 16.77 -10.92
N GLN A 97 11.62 16.40 -11.76
CA GLN A 97 12.78 15.61 -11.33
C GLN A 97 13.55 16.28 -10.19
N SER A 98 13.70 17.61 -10.24
CA SER A 98 14.36 18.39 -9.18
C SER A 98 13.67 18.26 -7.82
N TRP A 99 12.37 17.99 -7.76
CA TRP A 99 11.69 17.73 -6.49
C TRP A 99 12.03 16.33 -5.97
N ILE A 100 12.12 15.34 -6.86
CA ILE A 100 12.55 13.97 -6.51
C ILE A 100 13.97 14.00 -5.96
N GLU A 101 14.90 14.68 -6.65
CA GLU A 101 16.29 14.85 -6.21
C GLU A 101 16.38 15.48 -4.81
N ARG A 102 15.60 16.54 -4.54
CA ARG A 102 15.55 17.19 -3.23
C ARG A 102 15.00 16.31 -2.13
N VAL A 103 14.00 15.48 -2.43
CA VAL A 103 13.47 14.48 -1.49
C VAL A 103 14.53 13.41 -1.22
N TYR A 104 15.21 12.90 -2.25
CA TYR A 104 16.32 11.96 -2.10
C TYR A 104 17.51 12.56 -1.34
N ALA A 105 17.79 13.85 -1.50
CA ALA A 105 18.86 14.54 -0.78
C ALA A 105 18.65 14.49 0.74
N VAL A 106 17.41 14.68 1.20
CA VAL A 106 17.06 14.51 2.61
C VAL A 106 17.19 13.06 3.05
N MET A 107 16.79 12.09 2.21
CA MET A 107 16.93 10.67 2.54
C MET A 107 18.40 10.24 2.66
N ALA A 108 19.25 10.79 1.79
CA ALA A 108 20.69 10.56 1.78
C ALA A 108 21.39 11.23 2.98
N ALA A 109 20.98 12.46 3.33
CA ALA A 109 21.51 13.20 4.48
C ALA A 109 21.01 12.68 5.85
N ALA A 110 20.04 11.77 5.86
CA ALA A 110 19.51 11.14 7.07
C ALA A 110 19.72 9.61 7.08
N PRO A 111 20.98 9.11 7.00
CA PRO A 111 21.26 7.68 6.89
C PRO A 111 20.81 6.87 8.11
N GLN A 112 20.56 7.51 9.25
CA GLN A 112 20.01 6.88 10.45
C GLN A 112 18.55 6.43 10.30
N HIS A 113 17.84 6.89 9.27
CA HIS A 113 16.45 6.52 8.99
C HIS A 113 16.36 5.55 7.83
N ARG A 114 15.36 4.69 7.89
CA ARG A 114 14.92 3.85 6.79
C ARG A 114 13.74 4.51 6.10
N PHE A 115 13.85 4.77 4.80
CA PHE A 115 12.80 5.38 4.00
C PHE A 115 12.09 4.33 3.16
N GLN A 116 10.77 4.32 3.20
CA GLN A 116 9.93 3.41 2.42
C GLN A 116 9.22 4.23 1.35
N VAL A 117 9.63 4.06 0.10
CA VAL A 117 9.08 4.76 -1.07
C VAL A 117 8.18 3.79 -1.83
N LEU A 118 6.87 4.05 -1.80
CA LEU A 118 5.88 3.26 -2.52
C LEU A 118 5.35 4.03 -3.72
N THR A 119 5.30 3.40 -4.90
CA THR A 119 4.77 4.02 -6.13
C THR A 119 3.86 3.09 -6.91
N LYS A 120 2.98 3.66 -7.74
CA LYS A 120 2.25 2.93 -8.78
C LYS A 120 2.82 3.16 -10.18
N ARG A 121 3.99 3.82 -10.26
CA ARG A 121 4.63 4.29 -11.49
C ARG A 121 6.09 3.80 -11.57
N PRO A 122 6.33 2.48 -11.47
CA PRO A 122 7.69 1.94 -11.40
C PRO A 122 8.56 2.28 -12.62
N LEU A 123 8.02 2.38 -13.84
CA LEU A 123 8.82 2.79 -15.00
C LEU A 123 9.44 4.19 -14.85
N ARG A 124 8.73 5.12 -14.20
CA ARG A 124 9.27 6.45 -13.91
C ARG A 124 10.29 6.41 -12.77
N ALA A 125 10.08 5.50 -11.80
CA ALA A 125 11.08 5.25 -10.77
C ALA A 125 12.35 4.65 -11.38
N GLN A 126 12.25 3.61 -12.21
CA GLN A 126 13.34 3.00 -12.95
C GLN A 126 14.15 4.05 -13.72
N GLY A 127 13.46 4.87 -14.53
CA GLY A 127 14.14 5.94 -15.28
C GLY A 127 14.89 6.94 -14.40
N PHE A 128 14.50 7.14 -13.13
CA PHE A 128 15.28 7.96 -12.18
C PHE A 128 16.55 7.23 -11.70
N TYR A 129 16.48 5.92 -11.48
CA TYR A 129 17.62 5.11 -11.05
C TYR A 129 18.61 4.80 -12.17
N ASP A 130 18.16 4.71 -13.43
CA ASP A 130 19.00 4.43 -14.60
C ASP A 130 20.08 5.50 -14.81
N TYR A 131 19.83 6.75 -14.40
CA TYR A 131 20.80 7.86 -14.45
C TYR A 131 21.60 8.01 -13.14
N GLY A 132 21.80 6.92 -12.40
CA GLY A 132 22.28 6.90 -11.02
C GLY A 132 23.46 7.83 -10.70
N TYR A 133 24.53 7.84 -11.50
CA TYR A 133 25.69 8.73 -11.26
C TYR A 133 25.34 10.22 -11.32
N LEU A 134 24.59 10.62 -12.34
CA LEU A 134 24.17 12.01 -12.54
C LEU A 134 23.21 12.43 -11.43
N VAL A 135 22.24 11.57 -11.12
CA VAL A 135 21.23 11.79 -10.08
C VAL A 135 21.89 11.88 -8.70
N GLN A 136 22.83 11.00 -8.38
CA GLN A 136 23.56 11.02 -7.11
C GLN A 136 24.37 12.32 -6.94
N SER A 137 24.95 12.84 -8.02
CA SER A 137 25.64 14.13 -8.00
C SER A 137 24.69 15.28 -7.64
N TYR A 138 23.49 15.33 -8.22
CA TYR A 138 22.49 16.34 -7.87
C TYR A 138 21.96 16.17 -6.43
N ILE A 139 21.72 14.93 -6.01
CA ILE A 139 21.32 14.60 -4.64
C ILE A 139 22.37 15.11 -3.64
N ALA A 140 23.66 14.88 -3.91
CA ALA A 140 24.74 15.34 -3.04
C ALA A 140 24.81 16.87 -2.94
N GLU A 141 24.69 17.57 -4.06
CA GLU A 141 24.65 19.04 -4.09
C GLU A 141 23.49 19.61 -3.29
N TRP A 142 22.30 18.99 -3.42
CA TRP A 142 21.14 19.38 -2.62
C TRP A 142 21.33 19.07 -1.13
N ALA A 143 21.89 17.90 -0.80
CA ALA A 143 22.11 17.47 0.58
C ALA A 143 23.08 18.41 1.30
N GLY A 144 24.17 18.79 0.65
CA GLY A 144 25.13 19.75 1.18
C GLY A 144 24.51 21.13 1.44
N LYS A 145 23.64 21.62 0.54
CA LYS A 145 22.93 22.89 0.73
C LYS A 145 21.91 22.88 1.88
N MET A 146 21.44 21.71 2.30
CA MET A 146 20.41 21.56 3.34
C MET A 146 20.98 21.37 4.75
N CYS A 147 22.29 21.12 4.88
CA CYS A 147 22.93 20.74 6.13
C CYS A 147 23.95 21.79 6.59
N GLU A 148 24.16 21.90 7.91
CA GLU A 148 25.12 22.85 8.50
C GLU A 148 26.57 22.51 8.10
N ASP A 149 26.94 21.22 8.10
CA ASP A 149 28.24 20.71 7.62
C ASP A 149 28.12 20.24 6.15
N GLY A 150 27.79 21.19 5.28
CA GLY A 150 27.35 20.92 3.90
C GLY A 150 28.37 20.19 3.03
N ASP A 151 29.65 20.57 3.09
CA ASP A 151 30.71 19.93 2.31
C ASP A 151 30.89 18.47 2.70
N ARG A 152 30.92 18.17 4.01
CA ARG A 152 31.03 16.80 4.51
C ARG A 152 29.84 15.95 4.09
N VAL A 153 28.61 16.48 4.18
CA VAL A 153 27.41 15.75 3.78
C VAL A 153 27.41 15.49 2.27
N ARG A 154 27.76 16.49 1.44
CA ARG A 154 27.89 16.32 -0.01
C ARG A 154 28.88 15.20 -0.32
N ASP A 155 30.08 15.25 0.24
CA ASP A 155 31.14 14.27 -0.04
C ASP A 155 30.75 12.86 0.44
N ALA A 156 30.06 12.74 1.58
CA ALA A 156 29.52 11.47 2.06
C ALA A 156 28.47 10.89 1.09
N VAL A 157 27.59 11.73 0.53
CA VAL A 157 26.58 11.28 -0.45
C VAL A 157 27.21 10.89 -1.79
N LEU A 158 28.23 11.62 -2.25
CA LEU A 158 28.96 11.29 -3.49
C LEU A 158 29.70 9.96 -3.42
N THR A 159 30.20 9.60 -2.24
CA THR A 159 31.01 8.39 -2.01
C THR A 159 30.20 7.20 -1.52
N ALA A 160 28.91 7.40 -1.20
CA ALA A 160 28.01 6.33 -0.81
C ALA A 160 27.74 5.35 -1.96
N PRO A 161 27.51 4.05 -1.68
CA PRO A 161 27.07 3.11 -2.70
C PRO A 161 25.73 3.57 -3.30
N TRP A 162 25.56 3.34 -4.60
CA TRP A 162 24.29 3.53 -5.29
C TRP A 162 23.75 2.18 -5.74
N PRO A 163 22.47 1.86 -5.45
CA PRO A 163 21.46 2.66 -4.74
C PRO A 163 21.76 2.80 -3.23
N LEU A 164 21.15 3.80 -2.58
CA LEU A 164 21.31 4.03 -1.14
C LEU A 164 20.58 2.96 -0.32
N ASP A 165 21.31 2.27 0.58
CA ASP A 165 20.79 1.14 1.36
C ASP A 165 19.59 1.47 2.26
N ASN A 166 19.54 2.70 2.75
CA ASN A 166 18.48 3.16 3.64
C ASN A 166 17.18 3.54 2.91
N ILE A 167 17.14 3.41 1.58
CA ILE A 167 15.96 3.68 0.75
C ILE A 167 15.40 2.35 0.23
N TRP A 168 14.21 2.01 0.70
CA TRP A 168 13.43 0.85 0.29
C TRP A 168 12.42 1.29 -0.76
N ILE A 169 12.37 0.57 -1.88
CA ILE A 169 11.48 0.89 -3.00
C ILE A 169 10.43 -0.20 -3.14
N GLY A 170 9.19 0.20 -3.35
CA GLY A 170 8.11 -0.75 -3.57
C GLY A 170 7.06 -0.28 -4.54
N VAL A 171 6.26 -1.24 -5.01
CA VAL A 171 5.14 -0.99 -5.91
C VAL A 171 3.82 -1.44 -5.30
N SER A 172 2.73 -0.73 -5.63
CA SER A 172 1.40 -1.27 -5.34
C SER A 172 0.91 -2.18 -6.46
N VAL A 173 0.36 -3.35 -6.12
CA VAL A 173 -0.28 -4.28 -7.06
C VAL A 173 -1.64 -4.68 -6.50
N GLU A 174 -2.70 -4.11 -7.07
CA GLU A 174 -4.06 -4.25 -6.51
C GLU A 174 -4.87 -5.35 -7.18
N ASP A 175 -4.50 -5.72 -8.42
CA ASP A 175 -5.20 -6.66 -9.29
C ASP A 175 -4.22 -7.31 -10.29
N ARG A 176 -4.62 -8.41 -10.97
CA ARG A 176 -3.80 -9.20 -11.90
C ARG A 176 -3.30 -8.38 -13.09
N LYS A 177 -4.04 -7.35 -13.51
CA LYS A 177 -3.62 -6.48 -14.62
C LYS A 177 -2.41 -5.60 -14.25
N ARG A 178 -1.98 -5.60 -12.98
CA ARG A 178 -0.86 -4.82 -12.45
C ARG A 178 0.31 -5.71 -12.00
N LEU A 179 0.26 -7.02 -12.30
CA LEU A 179 1.37 -7.94 -12.00
C LEU A 179 2.66 -7.52 -12.72
N ASP A 180 2.55 -6.87 -13.88
CA ASP A 180 3.68 -6.30 -14.62
C ASP A 180 4.52 -5.31 -13.79
N ARG A 181 3.94 -4.69 -12.77
CA ARG A 181 4.69 -3.80 -11.86
C ARG A 181 5.70 -4.55 -11.00
N ILE A 182 5.48 -5.84 -10.73
CA ILE A 182 6.44 -6.68 -9.99
C ILE A 182 7.70 -6.83 -10.85
N ASP A 183 7.53 -7.13 -12.13
CA ASP A 183 8.63 -7.22 -13.10
C ASP A 183 9.37 -5.89 -13.21
N GLN A 184 8.64 -4.78 -13.37
CA GLN A 184 9.23 -3.44 -13.44
C GLN A 184 9.98 -3.04 -12.16
N LEU A 185 9.52 -3.49 -10.98
CA LEU A 185 10.23 -3.25 -9.72
C LEU A 185 11.58 -3.97 -9.67
N ARG A 186 11.69 -5.16 -10.26
CA ARG A 186 12.94 -5.94 -10.28
C ARG A 186 14.04 -5.23 -11.06
N GLU A 187 13.66 -4.50 -12.10
CA GLU A 187 14.58 -3.68 -12.89
C GLU A 187 15.12 -2.46 -12.14
N ILE A 188 14.46 -2.00 -11.07
CA ILE A 188 14.94 -0.88 -10.27
C ILE A 188 16.03 -1.39 -9.33
N PRO A 189 17.28 -0.89 -9.39
CA PRO A 189 18.30 -1.25 -8.40
C PRO A 189 17.89 -0.69 -7.03
N ALA A 190 17.68 -1.57 -6.05
CA ALA A 190 17.37 -1.21 -4.67
C ALA A 190 17.89 -2.27 -3.70
N ALA A 191 18.33 -1.84 -2.51
CA ALA A 191 18.73 -2.76 -1.44
C ALA A 191 17.55 -3.61 -0.95
N VAL A 192 16.36 -3.01 -0.87
CA VAL A 192 15.11 -3.69 -0.53
C VAL A 192 14.03 -3.32 -1.54
N ARG A 193 13.43 -4.36 -2.12
CA ARG A 193 12.26 -4.28 -2.99
C ARG A 193 11.05 -4.84 -2.26
N PHE A 194 9.96 -4.09 -2.18
CA PHE A 194 8.74 -4.55 -1.50
C PHE A 194 7.47 -4.38 -2.33
N LEU A 195 6.49 -5.24 -2.06
CA LEU A 195 5.16 -5.17 -2.66
C LEU A 195 4.15 -4.68 -1.64
N SER A 196 3.30 -3.73 -2.04
CA SER A 196 2.10 -3.38 -1.30
C SER A 196 0.88 -3.85 -2.09
N LEU A 197 0.33 -4.99 -1.69
CA LEU A 197 -0.85 -5.58 -2.29
C LEU A 197 -2.09 -4.97 -1.62
N GLU A 198 -2.25 -3.66 -1.84
CA GLU A 198 -3.19 -2.82 -1.12
C GLU A 198 -3.84 -1.69 -1.98
N PRO A 199 -5.18 -1.57 -1.93
CA PRO A 199 -6.11 -2.60 -1.46
C PRO A 199 -5.98 -3.86 -2.33
N LEU A 200 -6.01 -5.05 -1.73
CA LEU A 200 -6.09 -6.30 -2.49
C LEU A 200 -7.51 -6.49 -3.03
N LEU A 201 -7.69 -6.36 -4.34
CA LEU A 201 -9.02 -6.30 -4.98
C LEU A 201 -9.46 -7.61 -5.60
N GLU A 202 -8.53 -8.53 -5.85
CA GLU A 202 -8.82 -9.87 -6.37
C GLU A 202 -7.73 -10.86 -5.96
N ASP A 203 -8.00 -12.14 -6.22
CA ASP A 203 -6.98 -13.18 -6.17
C ASP A 203 -5.92 -12.92 -7.23
N LEU A 204 -4.66 -12.74 -6.84
CA LEU A 204 -3.56 -12.53 -7.79
C LEU A 204 -3.08 -13.83 -8.46
N GLY A 205 -3.46 -14.99 -7.92
CA GLY A 205 -2.88 -16.27 -8.31
C GLY A 205 -1.45 -16.44 -7.78
N GLU A 206 -0.64 -17.20 -8.52
CA GLU A 206 0.79 -17.32 -8.25
C GLU A 206 1.53 -16.05 -8.69
N ILE A 207 2.35 -15.50 -7.81
CA ILE A 207 3.19 -14.34 -8.10
C ILE A 207 4.67 -14.70 -7.96
N ASP A 208 5.49 -14.22 -8.89
CA ASP A 208 6.93 -14.40 -8.84
C ASP A 208 7.54 -13.46 -7.79
N LEU A 209 8.02 -14.05 -6.69
CA LEU A 209 8.64 -13.34 -5.57
C LEU A 209 10.17 -13.25 -5.68
N ALA A 210 10.78 -13.72 -6.76
CA ALA A 210 12.21 -13.65 -6.93
C ALA A 210 12.70 -12.18 -6.89
N GLY A 211 13.69 -11.90 -6.02
CA GLY A 211 14.22 -10.55 -5.83
C GLY A 211 13.31 -9.59 -5.05
N ILE A 212 12.21 -10.09 -4.46
CA ILE A 212 11.34 -9.34 -3.55
C ILE A 212 11.70 -9.70 -2.10
N SER A 213 11.88 -8.69 -1.25
CA SER A 213 12.26 -8.90 0.14
C SER A 213 11.08 -8.87 1.10
N TRP A 214 9.98 -8.21 0.72
CA TRP A 214 8.85 -7.96 1.60
C TRP A 214 7.53 -7.81 0.85
N VAL A 215 6.47 -8.42 1.38
CA VAL A 215 5.11 -8.32 0.85
C VAL A 215 4.17 -7.87 1.96
N ILE A 216 3.45 -6.78 1.70
CA ILE A 216 2.44 -6.21 2.57
C ILE A 216 1.07 -6.47 1.95
N VAL A 217 0.15 -7.07 2.69
CA VAL A 217 -1.23 -7.33 2.25
C VAL A 217 -2.23 -6.57 3.11
N GLY A 218 -3.24 -5.97 2.49
CA GLY A 218 -4.27 -5.26 3.22
C GLY A 218 -5.54 -4.98 2.44
N GLY A 219 -6.67 -5.02 3.15
CA GLY A 219 -7.97 -4.65 2.63
C GLY A 219 -8.21 -3.15 2.58
N GLU A 220 -9.24 -2.75 1.82
CA GLU A 220 -9.59 -1.35 1.61
C GLU A 220 -10.21 -0.71 2.86
N SER A 221 -9.86 0.54 3.15
CA SER A 221 -10.42 1.31 4.27
C SER A 221 -11.35 2.41 3.79
N GLY A 222 -12.25 2.87 4.65
CA GLY A 222 -13.17 3.98 4.41
C GLY A 222 -14.63 3.56 4.19
N PRO A 223 -15.56 4.52 4.13
CA PRO A 223 -17.01 4.24 4.11
C PRO A 223 -17.46 3.33 2.95
N ASN A 224 -16.75 3.39 1.82
CA ASN A 224 -17.09 2.67 0.60
C ASN A 224 -16.13 1.49 0.33
N ALA A 225 -15.39 1.05 1.34
CA ALA A 225 -14.41 -0.03 1.20
C ALA A 225 -15.01 -1.27 0.56
N ARG A 226 -14.25 -1.89 -0.34
CA ARG A 226 -14.53 -3.21 -0.91
C ARG A 226 -13.99 -4.30 0.02
N PRO A 227 -14.72 -5.42 0.21
CA PRO A 227 -14.22 -6.55 0.99
C PRO A 227 -13.08 -7.24 0.26
N MET A 228 -12.17 -7.83 1.03
CA MET A 228 -11.07 -8.69 0.55
C MET A 228 -11.37 -10.13 0.97
N HIS A 229 -11.30 -11.08 0.04
CA HIS A 229 -11.52 -12.48 0.38
C HIS A 229 -10.35 -12.99 1.24
N PRO A 230 -10.59 -13.70 2.37
CA PRO A 230 -9.54 -14.07 3.33
C PRO A 230 -8.38 -14.87 2.74
N ASP A 231 -8.74 -15.98 2.17
CA ASP A 231 -8.19 -16.75 1.08
C ASP A 231 -7.18 -16.08 0.13
N TRP A 232 -7.44 -14.87 -0.37
CA TRP A 232 -6.46 -14.18 -1.21
C TRP A 232 -5.21 -13.80 -0.39
N ALA A 233 -5.41 -13.29 0.84
CA ALA A 233 -4.32 -12.99 1.76
C ALA A 233 -3.61 -14.27 2.25
N ARG A 234 -4.35 -15.37 2.45
CA ARG A 234 -3.77 -16.68 2.81
C ARG A 234 -2.88 -17.23 1.70
N SER A 235 -3.34 -17.17 0.44
CA SER A 235 -2.54 -17.59 -0.72
C SER A 235 -1.20 -16.86 -0.80
N ILE A 236 -1.24 -15.52 -0.72
CA ILE A 236 -0.02 -14.69 -0.78
C ILE A 236 0.93 -15.00 0.39
N ARG A 237 0.37 -15.16 1.59
CA ARG A 237 1.14 -15.50 2.80
C ARG A 237 1.88 -16.83 2.64
N ASP A 238 1.18 -17.86 2.17
CA ASP A 238 1.76 -19.19 1.98
C ASP A 238 2.89 -19.11 0.93
N GLN A 239 2.67 -18.41 -0.19
CA GLN A 239 3.71 -18.14 -1.20
C GLN A 239 4.93 -17.41 -0.61
N CYS A 240 4.73 -16.42 0.27
CA CYS A 240 5.83 -15.73 0.92
C CYS A 240 6.62 -16.64 1.86
N GLN A 241 5.93 -17.53 2.59
CA GLN A 241 6.58 -18.50 3.47
C GLN A 241 7.44 -19.48 2.66
N ASP A 242 6.89 -20.01 1.57
CA ASP A 242 7.59 -20.95 0.67
C ASP A 242 8.82 -20.30 0.02
N ALA A 243 8.74 -19.01 -0.30
CA ALA A 243 9.83 -18.24 -0.90
C ALA A 243 10.83 -17.65 0.13
N GLY A 244 10.58 -17.77 1.43
CA GLY A 244 11.40 -17.14 2.47
C GLY A 244 11.32 -15.60 2.48
N VAL A 245 10.24 -15.03 1.95
CA VAL A 245 10.00 -13.58 1.86
C VAL A 245 9.24 -13.08 3.08
N ALA A 246 9.60 -11.92 3.61
CA ALA A 246 8.91 -11.34 4.75
C ALA A 246 7.45 -11.02 4.39
N PHE A 247 6.50 -11.50 5.20
CA PHE A 247 5.07 -11.25 5.01
C PHE A 247 4.49 -10.38 6.12
N HIS A 248 3.82 -9.30 5.74
CA HIS A 248 3.13 -8.39 6.63
C HIS A 248 1.64 -8.32 6.28
N PHE A 249 0.77 -8.79 7.18
CA PHE A 249 -0.65 -8.56 7.06
C PHE A 249 -1.01 -7.26 7.76
N LYS A 250 -1.27 -6.22 6.98
CA LYS A 250 -1.54 -4.90 7.52
C LYS A 250 -2.91 -4.85 8.18
N GLN A 251 -3.97 -5.26 7.50
CA GLN A 251 -5.35 -5.24 8.04
C GLN A 251 -6.37 -5.80 7.06
N TRP A 252 -7.58 -6.07 7.56
CA TRP A 252 -8.73 -6.42 6.73
C TRP A 252 -9.43 -5.24 6.04
N GLY A 253 -9.14 -4.00 6.45
CA GLY A 253 -9.91 -2.84 6.00
C GLY A 253 -11.16 -2.65 6.85
N GLU A 254 -12.35 -2.54 6.27
CA GLU A 254 -13.61 -2.35 7.02
C GLU A 254 -14.42 -3.64 7.26
N TRP A 255 -13.96 -4.76 6.71
CA TRP A 255 -14.73 -6.00 6.58
C TRP A 255 -14.07 -7.15 7.34
N LEU A 256 -14.84 -8.06 7.90
CA LEU A 256 -14.32 -9.36 8.36
C LEU A 256 -14.99 -10.51 7.58
N PRO A 257 -14.26 -11.63 7.35
CA PRO A 257 -14.85 -12.82 6.76
C PRO A 257 -15.85 -13.48 7.73
N GLY A 258 -17.07 -13.67 7.27
CA GLY A 258 -18.13 -14.35 7.99
C GLY A 258 -18.29 -15.81 7.59
N GLU A 259 -18.58 -16.66 8.58
CA GLU A 259 -18.94 -18.06 8.41
C GLU A 259 -20.43 -18.20 8.07
N ILE A 260 -20.70 -18.85 6.94
CA ILE A 260 -22.03 -19.32 6.53
C ILE A 260 -22.23 -20.72 7.14
N ASP A 261 -23.47 -21.09 7.48
CA ASP A 261 -23.78 -22.43 7.99
C ASP A 261 -23.27 -23.53 7.01
N LYS A 262 -22.57 -24.53 7.55
CA LYS A 262 -21.54 -25.35 6.85
C LYS A 262 -22.06 -26.38 5.83
N THR A 263 -23.25 -26.23 5.27
CA THR A 263 -23.72 -27.19 4.24
C THR A 263 -23.24 -26.85 2.82
N GLU A 264 -22.62 -25.68 2.56
CA GLU A 264 -22.28 -25.22 1.20
C GLU A 264 -20.89 -24.59 0.99
N CYS A 265 -20.08 -24.44 2.05
CA CYS A 265 -18.72 -23.91 1.91
C CYS A 265 -17.78 -24.99 1.35
N GLY A 266 -17.64 -25.02 0.01
CA GLY A 266 -16.69 -25.87 -0.70
C GLY A 266 -15.22 -25.54 -0.39
N PRO A 267 -14.26 -26.27 -1.01
CA PRO A 267 -12.84 -26.00 -0.80
C PRO A 267 -12.47 -24.57 -1.26
N PRO A 268 -11.35 -24.04 -0.78
CA PRO A 268 -11.00 -22.65 -0.99
C PRO A 268 -10.80 -22.34 -2.49
N PHE A 269 -11.29 -21.18 -2.95
CA PHE A 269 -11.43 -20.87 -4.38
C PHE A 269 -10.14 -21.02 -5.19
N TRP A 270 -9.00 -20.52 -4.71
CA TRP A 270 -7.68 -20.61 -5.36
C TRP A 270 -7.07 -22.01 -5.31
N LYS A 271 -7.67 -22.95 -4.57
CA LYS A 271 -7.31 -24.38 -4.58
C LYS A 271 -8.22 -25.21 -5.48
N MET A 272 -9.18 -24.60 -6.20
CA MET A 272 -10.01 -25.34 -7.16
C MET A 272 -9.23 -25.65 -8.45
N PRO A 273 -9.31 -26.88 -8.99
CA PRO A 273 -8.59 -27.28 -10.20
C PRO A 273 -9.00 -26.44 -11.42
N GLU A 274 -8.03 -26.14 -12.29
CA GLU A 274 -8.15 -25.25 -13.46
C GLU A 274 -9.33 -25.58 -14.39
N SER A 275 -9.74 -26.85 -14.43
CA SER A 275 -10.90 -27.36 -15.19
C SER A 275 -12.26 -26.83 -14.73
N LEU A 276 -12.38 -26.34 -13.48
CA LEU A 276 -13.60 -25.72 -12.96
C LEU A 276 -13.71 -24.24 -13.32
N TRP A 277 -12.65 -23.65 -13.89
CA TRP A 277 -12.56 -22.25 -14.27
C TRP A 277 -12.90 -22.11 -15.76
N GLN A 278 -14.18 -22.07 -16.11
CA GLN A 278 -14.56 -21.85 -17.51
C GLN A 278 -14.54 -20.36 -17.89
N ASP A 279 -13.90 -20.11 -19.04
CA ASP A 279 -13.84 -18.90 -19.88
C ASP A 279 -14.20 -17.53 -19.28
N GLY A 280 -13.16 -16.68 -19.22
CA GLY A 280 -13.27 -15.26 -19.60
C GLY A 280 -14.00 -14.30 -18.65
N LYS A 281 -14.64 -14.75 -17.57
CA LYS A 281 -15.26 -13.89 -16.55
C LYS A 281 -14.44 -13.86 -15.26
N ARG A 282 -13.16 -13.50 -15.38
CA ARG A 282 -12.24 -13.42 -14.24
C ARG A 282 -12.42 -12.08 -13.53
N GLY A 283 -13.03 -12.16 -12.34
CA GLY A 283 -13.29 -11.07 -11.42
C GLY A 283 -14.45 -11.48 -10.52
N MET A 284 -14.16 -11.96 -9.31
CA MET A 284 -15.20 -12.25 -8.33
C MET A 284 -16.07 -11.01 -8.16
N ARG A 285 -17.36 -11.14 -8.45
CA ARG A 285 -18.35 -10.12 -8.08
C ARG A 285 -18.73 -10.38 -6.64
N PHE A 286 -18.66 -9.32 -5.84
CA PHE A 286 -19.30 -9.29 -4.54
C PHE A 286 -20.60 -8.51 -4.68
N ASP A 287 -21.67 -9.05 -4.11
CA ASP A 287 -22.98 -8.42 -4.13
C ASP A 287 -23.51 -8.26 -2.71
N ARG A 288 -24.35 -7.24 -2.50
CA ARG A 288 -25.07 -7.05 -1.24
C ARG A 288 -25.94 -8.29 -0.98
N VAL A 289 -25.98 -8.73 0.27
CA VAL A 289 -26.84 -9.83 0.70
C VAL A 289 -28.11 -9.28 1.34
N ASP A 290 -29.28 -9.62 0.80
CA ASP A 290 -30.57 -9.12 1.30
C ASP A 290 -31.14 -9.94 2.46
N ARG A 291 -30.59 -11.12 2.75
CA ARG A 291 -30.97 -11.98 3.90
C ARG A 291 -29.73 -12.46 4.66
N PRO A 292 -29.63 -12.22 5.98
CA PRO A 292 -28.49 -12.69 6.76
C PRO A 292 -28.42 -14.22 6.75
N SER A 293 -27.30 -14.78 6.29
CA SER A 293 -26.99 -16.22 6.35
C SER A 293 -25.71 -16.50 7.16
N VAL A 294 -25.09 -15.44 7.67
CA VAL A 294 -23.87 -15.49 8.47
C VAL A 294 -24.23 -15.61 9.95
N LYS A 295 -23.63 -16.57 10.64
CA LYS A 295 -23.78 -16.73 12.10
C LYS A 295 -22.64 -16.09 12.88
N VAL A 296 -21.44 -16.10 12.29
CA VAL A 296 -20.19 -15.62 12.89
C VAL A 296 -19.49 -14.73 11.89
N VAL A 297 -19.08 -13.52 12.28
CA VAL A 297 -18.46 -12.54 11.38
C VAL A 297 -16.94 -12.51 11.47
N GLY A 298 -16.37 -13.32 12.35
CA GLY A 298 -14.93 -13.41 12.57
C GLY A 298 -14.63 -14.01 13.93
N TRP A 299 -13.37 -13.91 14.33
CA TRP A 299 -12.86 -14.46 15.58
C TRP A 299 -12.14 -13.36 16.36
N SER A 300 -12.42 -13.25 17.64
CA SER A 300 -11.76 -12.31 18.56
C SER A 300 -10.31 -12.72 18.82
N PRO A 301 -9.47 -11.85 19.40
CA PRO A 301 -8.06 -12.17 19.66
C PRO A 301 -7.82 -13.38 20.57
N ASP A 302 -8.77 -13.65 21.45
CA ASP A 302 -8.85 -14.81 22.34
C ASP A 302 -9.50 -16.05 21.68
N GLY A 303 -9.76 -15.99 20.36
CA GLY A 303 -10.28 -17.12 19.59
C GLY A 303 -11.77 -17.40 19.81
N GLN A 304 -12.54 -16.44 20.35
CA GLN A 304 -13.99 -16.57 20.47
C GLN A 304 -14.69 -16.12 19.18
N PRO A 305 -15.76 -16.79 18.75
CA PRO A 305 -16.52 -16.36 17.58
C PRO A 305 -17.20 -15.01 17.87
N ILE A 306 -17.14 -14.08 16.91
CA ILE A 306 -17.87 -12.81 16.97
C ILE A 306 -19.22 -13.03 16.30
N PRO A 307 -20.36 -12.95 17.02
CA PRO A 307 -21.69 -13.16 16.42
C PRO A 307 -21.99 -12.14 15.33
N ALA A 308 -22.71 -12.57 14.29
CA ALA A 308 -23.23 -11.66 13.27
C ALA A 308 -24.44 -10.90 13.79
N ASP A 309 -24.41 -9.57 13.65
CA ASP A 309 -25.61 -8.74 13.80
C ASP A 309 -26.37 -8.71 12.47
N THR A 310 -27.69 -8.86 12.53
CA THR A 310 -28.56 -8.88 11.34
C THR A 310 -28.61 -7.54 10.61
N ASP A 311 -28.32 -6.43 11.30
CA ASP A 311 -28.39 -5.08 10.73
C ASP A 311 -27.07 -4.63 10.06
N GLN A 312 -26.00 -5.41 10.19
CA GLN A 312 -24.71 -5.11 9.57
C GLN A 312 -24.76 -5.31 8.05
N GLU A 313 -24.05 -4.45 7.31
CA GLU A 313 -23.90 -4.61 5.86
C GLU A 313 -23.11 -5.90 5.56
N GLN A 314 -23.67 -6.76 4.72
CA GLN A 314 -23.06 -8.03 4.31
C GLN A 314 -22.85 -8.06 2.79
N LYS A 315 -21.71 -8.61 2.37
CA LYS A 315 -21.36 -8.83 0.96
C LYS A 315 -20.92 -10.26 0.75
N ALA A 316 -21.47 -10.94 -0.25
CA ALA A 316 -21.08 -12.31 -0.59
C ALA A 316 -20.15 -12.33 -1.79
N PHE A 317 -19.02 -13.02 -1.66
CA PHE A 317 -18.24 -13.52 -2.78
C PHE A 317 -18.93 -14.76 -3.33
N ARG A 318 -19.27 -14.71 -4.62
CA ARG A 318 -20.02 -15.78 -5.29
C ARG A 318 -19.14 -16.52 -6.29
N ASP A 319 -19.43 -17.81 -6.48
CA ASP A 319 -18.85 -18.57 -7.59
C ASP A 319 -19.48 -18.18 -8.94
N GLN A 320 -19.01 -18.80 -10.02
CA GLN A 320 -19.51 -18.57 -11.38
C GLN A 320 -21.00 -18.92 -11.58
N HIS A 321 -21.57 -19.73 -10.69
CA HIS A 321 -22.98 -20.12 -10.68
C HIS A 321 -23.83 -19.25 -9.74
N GLY A 322 -23.21 -18.27 -9.07
CA GLY A 322 -23.88 -17.34 -8.16
C GLY A 322 -24.02 -17.85 -6.72
N ALA A 323 -23.48 -19.03 -6.38
CA ALA A 323 -23.56 -19.54 -5.01
C ALA A 323 -22.55 -18.81 -4.10
N PRO A 324 -22.95 -18.38 -2.89
CA PRO A 324 -22.06 -17.69 -1.97
C PRO A 324 -20.99 -18.66 -1.44
N LYS A 325 -19.71 -18.34 -1.62
CA LYS A 325 -18.57 -19.12 -1.10
C LYS A 325 -17.98 -18.54 0.17
N CYS A 326 -18.04 -17.22 0.27
CA CYS A 326 -17.63 -16.47 1.45
C CYS A 326 -18.57 -15.27 1.60
N VAL A 327 -18.98 -14.95 2.82
CA VAL A 327 -19.60 -13.66 3.11
C VAL A 327 -18.60 -12.83 3.88
N SER A 328 -18.63 -11.52 3.70
CA SER A 328 -17.92 -10.56 4.53
C SER A 328 -18.91 -9.60 5.14
N VAL A 329 -18.68 -9.25 6.40
CA VAL A 329 -19.55 -8.36 7.16
C VAL A 329 -18.80 -7.11 7.56
N ARG A 330 -19.45 -5.96 7.40
CA ARG A 330 -18.87 -4.65 7.66
C ARG A 330 -18.89 -4.38 9.15
N VAL A 331 -17.71 -4.44 9.78
CA VAL A 331 -17.53 -4.23 11.22
C VAL A 331 -16.80 -2.92 11.56
N GLY A 332 -16.29 -2.25 10.54
CA GLY A 332 -15.51 -1.03 10.68
C GLY A 332 -14.03 -1.29 10.96
N LYS A 333 -13.16 -0.37 10.52
CA LYS A 333 -11.69 -0.54 10.56
C LYS A 333 -11.12 -1.01 11.90
N LYS A 334 -11.56 -0.38 12.99
CA LYS A 334 -11.05 -0.69 14.34
C LYS A 334 -11.36 -2.13 14.73
N SER A 335 -12.57 -2.59 14.43
CA SER A 335 -13.05 -3.93 14.78
C SER A 335 -12.48 -4.99 13.84
N ALA A 336 -12.28 -4.66 12.57
CA ALA A 336 -11.75 -5.60 11.59
C ALA A 336 -10.29 -5.99 11.91
N GLY A 337 -9.48 -5.03 12.37
CA GLY A 337 -8.17 -5.32 12.92
C GLY A 337 -7.21 -5.99 11.93
N ARG A 338 -6.24 -6.73 12.48
CA ARG A 338 -5.02 -7.18 11.79
C ARG A 338 -4.70 -8.66 11.96
N MET A 339 -5.64 -9.45 12.48
CA MET A 339 -5.39 -10.87 12.69
C MET A 339 -5.75 -11.64 11.43
N LEU A 340 -4.80 -12.42 10.92
CA LEU A 340 -5.04 -13.38 9.85
C LEU A 340 -4.82 -14.78 10.43
N ASP A 341 -5.88 -15.58 10.48
CA ASP A 341 -5.90 -16.92 11.07
C ASP A 341 -5.41 -16.96 12.52
N GLY A 342 -5.97 -16.07 13.36
CA GLY A 342 -5.74 -16.06 14.80
C GLY A 342 -4.39 -15.51 15.25
N ARG A 343 -3.58 -14.96 14.34
CA ARG A 343 -2.30 -14.32 14.69
C ARG A 343 -2.04 -13.05 13.91
N VAL A 344 -1.16 -12.20 14.45
CA VAL A 344 -0.63 -11.03 13.76
C VAL A 344 0.57 -11.45 12.90
N TRP A 345 0.67 -10.85 11.72
CA TRP A 345 1.77 -11.08 10.79
C TRP A 345 2.49 -9.75 10.53
N ASP A 346 3.61 -9.55 11.23
CA ASP A 346 4.40 -8.31 11.18
C ASP A 346 5.80 -8.53 10.57
N GLY A 347 5.94 -9.51 9.66
CA GLY A 347 7.22 -9.79 9.01
C GLY A 347 7.77 -8.53 8.33
N MET A 348 9.08 -8.31 8.43
CA MET A 348 9.80 -7.21 7.80
C MET A 348 11.22 -7.69 7.46
N PRO A 349 11.86 -7.18 6.38
CA PRO A 349 13.27 -7.46 6.11
C PRO A 349 14.15 -6.99 7.27
N ALA A 350 15.22 -7.76 7.50
CA ALA A 350 16.24 -7.47 8.51
C ALA A 350 16.96 -6.15 8.25
#